data_AF-A0A259E1Z2-F1
#
_entry.id   AF-A0A259E1Z2-F1
#
_cell.length_a   1.000
_cell.length_b   1.000
_cell.length_c   1.000
_cell.angle_alpha   90.00
_cell.angle_beta   90.00
_cell.angle_gamma   90.00
#
_symmetry.space_group_name_H-M   'P 1'
#
loop_
_entity.id
_entity.type
_entity.pdbx_description
1 polymer ?
#
loop_
_entity_poly.entity_id
_entity_poly.type
_entity_poly.pdbx_seq_one_letter_code
_entity_poly.pdbx_strand_id
1 'polypeptide(L)'
;MRAYLGLRGFTIAVSRTFERLEKMIPALISEMRNDVVKSPFTREIIAFSKGWSYGGGVRSYFTLYFEEHDDLLSKLRIMENYGALIDIKYNDIDRYELTEDFVEYLLLPV
;
A
#
# COMPACT_ATOMS: atom_id res chain seq x y z
N MET A 1 2.59 -3.45 -33.01
CA MET A 1 3.49 -3.56 -31.84
C MET A 1 3.01 -4.59 -30.80
N ARG A 2 1.70 -4.70 -30.51
CA ARG A 2 1.17 -5.66 -29.52
C ARG A 2 1.51 -7.15 -29.79
N ALA A 3 1.37 -7.60 -31.04
CA ALA A 3 1.67 -8.98 -31.42
C ALA A 3 3.17 -9.35 -31.26
N TYR A 4 4.08 -8.38 -31.43
CA TYR A 4 5.52 -8.61 -31.33
C TYR A 4 5.99 -8.82 -29.88
N LEU A 5 5.38 -8.11 -28.93
CA LEU A 5 5.68 -8.24 -27.50
C LEU A 5 5.18 -9.59 -26.94
N GLY A 6 3.99 -10.03 -27.39
CA GLY A 6 3.46 -11.35 -27.04
C GLY A 6 4.33 -12.51 -27.51
N LEU A 7 4.92 -12.41 -28.72
CA LEU A 7 5.86 -13.41 -29.26
C LEU A 7 7.18 -13.51 -28.47
N ARG A 8 7.53 -12.49 -27.69
CA ARG A 8 8.70 -12.47 -26.81
C ARG A 8 8.37 -12.83 -25.34
N GLY A 9 7.15 -13.27 -25.07
CA GLY A 9 6.71 -13.65 -23.72
C GLY A 9 6.33 -12.48 -22.82
N PHE A 10 6.21 -11.26 -23.35
CA PHE A 10 5.73 -10.10 -22.58
C PHE A 10 4.20 -10.01 -22.64
N THR A 11 3.57 -9.98 -21.47
CA THR A 11 2.13 -9.71 -21.33
C THR A 11 1.85 -8.22 -21.36
N ILE A 12 0.97 -7.80 -22.27
CA ILE A 12 0.48 -6.42 -22.33
C ILE A 12 -0.74 -6.33 -21.42
N ALA A 13 -0.51 -5.92 -20.17
CA ALA A 13 -1.60 -5.60 -19.26
C ALA A 13 -2.01 -4.13 -19.42
N VAL A 14 -3.31 -3.85 -19.31
CA VAL A 14 -3.76 -2.48 -19.02
C VAL A 14 -3.19 -2.13 -17.65
N SER A 15 -2.35 -1.09 -17.56
CA SER A 15 -1.79 -0.71 -16.26
C SER A 15 -2.93 -0.31 -15.33
N ARG A 16 -2.88 -0.84 -14.12
CA ARG A 16 -3.71 -0.35 -13.03
C ARG A 16 -3.13 1.00 -12.62
N THR A 17 -3.97 1.98 -12.31
CA THR A 17 -3.52 3.31 -11.93
C THR A 17 -3.91 3.61 -10.50
N PHE A 18 -3.13 4.43 -9.80
CA PHE A 18 -3.40 4.77 -8.42
C PHE A 18 -4.67 5.61 -8.25
N GLU A 19 -5.10 6.36 -9.26
CA GLU A 19 -6.38 7.08 -9.24
C GLU A 19 -7.57 6.11 -9.22
N ARG A 20 -7.44 4.95 -9.89
CA ARG A 20 -8.47 3.91 -9.84
C ARG A 20 -8.49 3.23 -8.46
N LEU A 21 -7.32 3.02 -7.87
CA LEU A 21 -7.19 2.50 -6.51
C LEU A 21 -7.84 3.47 -5.50
N GLU A 22 -7.56 4.77 -5.61
CA GLU A 22 -8.12 5.79 -4.72
C GLU A 22 -9.64 5.85 -4.79
N LYS A 23 -10.24 5.71 -5.97
CA LYS A 23 -11.70 5.62 -6.09
C LYS A 23 -12.29 4.38 -5.41
N MET A 24 -11.54 3.28 -5.29
CA MET A 24 -12.01 2.05 -4.66
C MET A 24 -11.90 2.10 -3.13
N ILE A 25 -10.85 2.72 -2.59
CA ILE A 25 -10.55 2.73 -1.15
C ILE A 25 -10.19 4.15 -0.65
N PRO A 26 -11.05 5.16 -0.87
CA PRO A 26 -10.69 6.57 -0.70
C PRO A 26 -10.32 6.92 0.74
N ALA A 27 -11.01 6.35 1.73
CA ALA A 27 -10.73 6.61 3.14
C ALA A 27 -9.31 6.16 3.54
N LEU A 28 -8.91 4.95 3.13
CA LEU A 28 -7.60 4.40 3.43
C LEU A 28 -6.47 5.18 2.75
N ILE A 29 -6.69 5.59 1.49
CA ILE A 29 -5.70 6.36 0.73
C ILE A 29 -5.53 7.76 1.32
N SER A 30 -6.62 8.38 1.79
CA SER A 30 -6.58 9.67 2.49
C SER A 30 -5.80 9.58 3.82
N GLU A 31 -5.98 8.50 4.59
CA GLU A 31 -5.21 8.25 5.81
C GLU A 31 -3.71 8.13 5.51
N MET A 32 -3.34 7.26 4.55
CA MET A 32 -1.94 7.10 4.13
C MET A 32 -1.33 8.41 3.61
N ARG A 33 -2.10 9.21 2.87
CA ARG A 33 -1.66 10.54 2.43
C ARG A 33 -1.30 11.44 3.61
N ASN A 34 -2.16 11.50 4.62
CA ASN A 34 -1.92 12.29 5.82
C ASN A 34 -0.69 11.79 6.59
N ASP A 35 -0.50 10.47 6.66
CA ASP A 35 0.62 9.84 7.34
C ASP A 35 1.95 10.11 6.65
N VAL A 36 2.00 9.97 5.33
CA VAL A 36 3.17 10.30 4.50
C VAL A 36 3.53 11.78 4.62
N VAL A 37 2.55 12.69 4.61
CA VAL A 37 2.79 14.13 4.79
C VAL A 37 3.40 14.42 6.17
N LYS A 38 2.95 13.74 7.22
CA LYS A 38 3.48 13.91 8.58
C LYS A 38 4.88 13.28 8.75
N SER A 39 5.15 12.16 8.07
CA SER A 39 6.40 11.41 8.18
C SER A 39 6.93 11.01 6.79
N PRO A 40 7.58 11.94 6.06
CA PRO A 40 7.89 11.76 4.64
C PRO A 40 8.92 10.68 4.32
N PHE A 41 9.65 10.17 5.31
CA PHE A 41 10.67 9.12 5.15
C PHE A 41 10.22 7.74 5.65
N THR A 42 9.00 7.62 6.17
CA THR A 42 8.45 6.32 6.60
C THR A 42 7.77 5.63 5.43
N ARG A 43 8.01 4.32 5.28
CA ARG A 43 7.42 3.46 4.24
C ARG A 43 6.80 2.18 4.76
N GLU A 44 7.26 1.69 5.91
CA GLU A 44 6.71 0.49 6.53
C GLU A 44 5.31 0.79 7.09
N ILE A 45 4.40 -0.14 6.84
CA ILE A 45 3.05 -0.19 7.38
C ILE A 45 2.91 -1.51 8.12
N ILE A 46 2.31 -1.47 9.31
CA ILE A 46 1.77 -2.65 9.98
C ILE A 46 0.24 -2.61 9.93
N ALA A 47 -0.38 -3.72 9.56
CA ALA A 47 -1.81 -3.93 9.80
C ALA A 47 -1.96 -4.60 11.17
N PHE A 48 -2.76 -4.00 12.05
CA PHE A 48 -2.71 -4.31 13.46
C PHE A 48 -4.08 -4.22 14.14
N SER A 49 -4.27 -4.94 15.25
CA SER A 49 -5.45 -4.77 16.10
C SER A 49 -5.14 -3.82 17.24
N LYS A 50 -6.09 -2.94 17.58
CA LYS A 50 -5.98 -2.05 18.75
C LYS A 50 -5.86 -2.81 20.08
N GLY A 51 -6.29 -4.07 20.13
CA GLY A 51 -6.19 -4.92 21.32
C GLY A 51 -4.83 -5.59 21.50
N TRP A 52 -3.93 -5.47 20.52
CA TRP A 52 -2.63 -6.13 20.55
C TRP A 52 -1.55 -5.18 21.08
N SER A 53 -0.51 -5.75 21.66
CA SER A 53 0.70 -5.02 22.05
C SER A 53 1.84 -5.49 21.16
N TYR A 54 2.52 -4.55 20.52
CA TYR A 54 3.69 -4.83 19.70
C TYR A 54 4.90 -4.06 20.24
N GLY A 55 5.94 -4.80 20.63
CA GLY A 55 7.23 -4.24 21.00
C GLY A 55 7.98 -3.76 19.77
N GLY A 56 7.55 -2.63 19.20
CA GLY A 56 8.23 -2.00 18.08
C GLY A 56 9.69 -1.69 18.41
N GLY A 57 10.60 -2.00 17.48
CA GLY A 57 12.00 -1.57 17.57
C GLY A 57 12.14 -0.06 17.27
N VAL A 58 13.34 0.36 16.88
CA VAL A 58 13.66 1.78 16.60
C VAL A 58 13.07 2.28 15.26
N ARG A 59 12.55 1.39 14.41
CA ARG A 59 12.05 1.76 13.08
C ARG A 59 10.67 2.40 13.19
N SER A 60 10.49 3.51 12.47
CA SER A 60 9.19 4.13 12.28
C SER A 60 8.34 3.33 11.30
N TYR A 61 7.07 3.17 11.60
CA TYR A 61 6.07 2.53 10.75
C TYR A 61 4.72 3.24 10.92
N PHE A 62 3.90 3.20 9.88
CA PHE A 62 2.49 3.55 9.97
C PHE A 62 1.71 2.36 10.51
N THR A 63 0.61 2.63 11.22
CA THR A 63 -0.25 1.57 11.76
C THR A 63 -1.65 1.74 11.20
N LEU A 64 -2.14 0.73 10.50
CA LEU A 64 -3.52 0.66 10.05
C LEU A 64 -4.27 -0.32 10.93
N TYR A 65 -5.37 0.13 11.53
CA TYR A 65 -6.13 -0.70 12.46
C TYR A 65 -7.25 -1.48 11.77
N PHE A 66 -7.36 -2.76 12.10
CA PHE A 66 -8.47 -3.61 11.63
C PHE A 66 -9.84 -3.05 12.02
N GLU A 67 -9.92 -2.36 13.16
CA GLU A 67 -11.14 -1.78 13.69
C GLU A 67 -11.57 -0.48 12.99
N GLU A 68 -10.70 0.11 12.17
CA GLU A 68 -10.97 1.37 11.44
C GLU A 68 -11.26 1.13 9.96
N HIS A 69 -10.92 -0.05 9.45
CA HIS A 69 -11.05 -0.40 8.05
C HIS A 69 -11.62 -1.81 7.89
N ASP A 70 -12.88 -1.88 7.44
CA ASP A 70 -13.48 -3.16 7.04
C ASP A 70 -12.62 -3.84 5.96
N ASP A 71 -12.46 -5.16 6.03
CA ASP A 71 -11.70 -5.95 5.06
C ASP A 71 -10.28 -5.42 4.79
N LEU A 72 -9.61 -4.83 5.80
CA LEU A 72 -8.30 -4.18 5.64
C LEU A 72 -7.28 -5.06 4.90
N LEU A 73 -7.13 -6.34 5.27
CA LEU A 73 -6.18 -7.24 4.60
C LEU A 73 -6.51 -7.45 3.12
N SER A 74 -7.80 -7.57 2.77
CA SER A 74 -8.24 -7.68 1.38
C SER A 74 -7.94 -6.39 0.61
N LYS A 75 -8.13 -5.22 1.24
CA LYS A 75 -7.78 -3.92 0.64
C LYS A 75 -6.28 -3.81 0.41
N LEU A 76 -5.44 -4.15 1.39
CA LEU A 76 -3.98 -4.14 1.26
C LEU A 76 -3.52 -5.11 0.15
N ARG A 77 -4.16 -6.27 0.02
CA ARG A 77 -3.90 -7.20 -1.08
C ARG A 77 -4.24 -6.61 -2.45
N ILE A 78 -5.32 -5.82 -2.55
CA ILE A 78 -5.63 -5.08 -3.77
C ILE A 78 -4.55 -4.03 -4.03
N MET A 79 -4.08 -3.31 -3.02
CA MET A 79 -3.01 -2.32 -3.17
C MET A 79 -1.70 -2.94 -3.69
N GLU A 80 -1.30 -4.12 -3.20
CA GLU A 80 -0.19 -4.88 -3.77
C GLU A 80 -0.38 -5.18 -5.26
N ASN A 81 -1.59 -5.61 -5.67
CA ASN A 81 -1.90 -5.88 -7.08
C ASN A 81 -1.83 -4.63 -7.98
N TYR A 82 -1.95 -3.45 -7.38
CA TYR A 82 -1.77 -2.16 -8.05
C TYR A 82 -0.31 -1.67 -8.02
N GLY A 83 0.60 -2.39 -7.37
CA GLY A 83 1.99 -1.97 -7.20
C GLY A 83 2.17 -0.85 -6.18
N ALA A 84 1.18 -0.63 -5.31
CA ALA A 84 1.24 0.40 -4.27
C ALA A 84 1.99 -0.08 -3.02
N LEU A 85 1.98 -1.39 -2.78
CA LEU A 85 2.58 -2.03 -1.61
C LEU A 85 3.41 -3.25 -2.03
N ILE A 86 4.39 -3.58 -1.20
CA ILE A 86 5.14 -4.84 -1.22
C ILE A 86 4.93 -5.51 0.13
N ASP A 87 4.45 -6.77 0.14
CA ASP A 87 4.44 -7.58 1.35
C ASP A 87 5.87 -7.90 1.81
N ILE A 88 6.20 -7.48 3.03
CA ILE A 88 7.50 -7.68 3.68
C ILE A 88 7.36 -8.46 5.00
N LYS A 89 6.26 -9.20 5.16
CA LYS A 89 5.97 -10.02 6.33
C LYS A 89 7.08 -11.03 6.58
N TYR A 90 7.63 -11.01 7.79
CA TYR A 90 8.66 -11.96 8.26
C TYR A 90 8.25 -12.70 9.54
N ASN A 91 7.14 -12.31 10.17
CA ASN A 91 6.54 -12.93 11.35
C ASN A 91 5.02 -12.88 11.25
N ASP A 92 4.29 -13.14 12.34
CA ASP A 92 2.83 -13.19 12.32
C ASP A 92 2.14 -11.83 12.11
N ILE A 93 2.89 -10.73 12.15
CA ILE A 93 2.37 -9.38 11.92
C ILE A 93 2.39 -9.07 10.42
N ASP A 94 1.23 -8.75 9.87
CA ASP A 94 1.11 -8.28 8.48
C ASP A 94 1.83 -6.94 8.30
N ARG A 95 2.85 -6.95 7.43
CA ARG A 95 3.72 -5.81 7.14
C ARG A 95 3.82 -5.57 5.65
N TYR A 96 3.80 -4.29 5.31
CA TYR A 96 3.90 -3.85 3.94
C TYR A 96 4.86 -2.68 3.84
N GLU A 97 5.50 -2.54 2.70
CA GLU A 97 6.30 -1.37 2.34
C GLU A 97 5.59 -0.61 1.21
N LEU A 98 5.41 0.70 1.39
CA LEU A 98 4.94 1.60 0.33
C LEU A 98 5.99 1.67 -0.78
N THR A 99 5.56 1.54 -2.03
CA THR A 99 6.44 1.81 -3.17
C THR A 99 6.65 3.31 -3.35
N GLU A 100 7.83 3.73 -3.82
CA GLU A 100 8.10 5.16 -4.04
C GLU A 100 7.16 5.76 -5.10
N ASP A 101 6.83 5.01 -6.16
CA ASP A 101 5.85 5.44 -7.17
C ASP A 101 4.49 5.80 -6.54
N PHE A 102 4.07 5.03 -5.53
CA PHE A 102 2.82 5.28 -4.83
C PHE A 102 2.94 6.42 -3.82
N VAL A 103 4.09 6.57 -3.16
CA VAL A 103 4.35 7.74 -2.30
C VAL A 103 4.34 9.04 -3.09
N GLU A 104 4.98 9.07 -4.26
CA GLU A 104 4.95 10.23 -5.16
C GLU A 104 3.50 10.59 -5.53
N TYR A 105 2.67 9.59 -5.82
CA TYR A 105 1.24 9.78 -6.05
C TYR A 105 0.51 10.36 -4.82
N LEU A 106 0.79 9.84 -3.63
CA LEU A 106 0.22 10.36 -2.37
C LEU A 106 0.67 11.80 -2.07
N LEU A 107 1.76 12.28 -2.65
CA LEU A 107 2.23 13.66 -2.46
C LEU A 107 1.73 14.64 -3.53
N LEU A 108 1.01 14.15 -4.56
CA LEU A 108 0.38 15.02 -5.54
C LEU A 108 -0.69 15.91 -4.88
N PRO A 109 -0.85 17.17 -5.33
CA PRO A 109 -1.93 18.03 -4.87
C PRO A 109 -3.29 17.44 -5.23
N VAL A 110 -4.23 17.44 -4.27
CA VAL A 110 -5.61 16.95 -4.39
C VAL A 110 -6.56 18.09 -4.73
#